data_AF-A0A4W3IZR1-F1
#
_entry.id   AF-A0A4W3IZR1-F1
#
_cell.length_a   1.000
_cell.length_b   1.000
_cell.length_c   1.000
_cell.angle_alpha   90.00
_cell.angle_beta   90.00
_cell.angle_gamma   90.00
#
_symmetry.space_group_name_H-M   'P 1'
#
loop_
_entity.id
_entity.type
_entity.pdbx_description
1 polymer ?
#
loop_
_entity_poly.entity_id
_entity_poly.type
_entity_poly.pdbx_seq_one_letter_code
_entity_poly.pdbx_strand_id
1 'polypeptide(L)'
;MPLIEETYQHFLENGDTQTDLEEDVFWDPVEPLHLGSAHVWLESLAYSMTYEDQVDINNYQGKEEALIQIKLMPCTTSGNPLGDESVVVDPDNLLGKRMDFQMQISLCLGVRWIRENSSRGVQIGFVLYGLPTVFYTPAAWSNTNPDLDYSIHFTVQHVTTDFLSYLKTHALVLQMWGLQEGCQEMDTILDGIPLSSDGSVLLDLCYRNQQTSVPLDYEEHRLELSEQIETLEQEAANLTEANRILKSDNFEMREKAGELRRLASDNVACGNAAKLTDDRSNQRSPFPNWDAEFAKALKAFYFSMSGARGRLIHLNEIRPLDEGNIHSLRYFANERTELIKEMGGELETCVGKLKNDVAKIIRKKKELQIDSTVKN
;
A
#
# COMPACT_ATOMS: atom_id res chain seq x y z
N MET A 1 -15.57 -26.84 34.72
CA MET A 1 -15.38 -28.30 34.54
C MET A 1 -16.43 -29.16 35.25
N PRO A 2 -16.96 -28.88 36.46
CA PRO A 2 -17.89 -29.82 37.13
C PRO A 2 -19.29 -29.86 36.50
N LEU A 3 -19.80 -28.75 35.95
CA LEU A 3 -21.16 -28.66 35.43
C LEU A 3 -21.43 -29.55 34.21
N ILE A 4 -20.48 -29.65 33.28
CA ILE A 4 -20.61 -30.50 32.06
C ILE A 4 -20.70 -31.99 32.43
N GLU A 5 -19.89 -32.41 33.40
CA GLU A 5 -19.86 -33.79 33.88
C GLU A 5 -21.16 -34.14 34.64
N GLU A 6 -21.67 -33.21 35.46
CA GLU A 6 -22.95 -33.36 36.17
C GLU A 6 -24.15 -33.45 35.20
N THR A 7 -24.22 -32.58 34.18
CA THR A 7 -25.31 -32.61 33.19
C THR A 7 -25.27 -33.87 32.33
N TYR A 8 -24.08 -34.33 31.93
CA TYR A 8 -23.91 -35.58 31.19
C TYR A 8 -24.31 -36.81 32.03
N GLN A 9 -23.91 -36.84 33.30
CA GLN A 9 -24.26 -37.94 34.21
C GLN A 9 -25.77 -37.99 34.48
N HIS A 10 -26.41 -36.83 34.64
CA HIS A 10 -27.86 -36.71 34.80
C HIS A 10 -28.64 -37.22 33.57
N PHE A 11 -28.16 -36.92 32.35
CA PHE A 11 -28.74 -37.46 31.11
C PHE A 11 -28.63 -38.99 31.04
N LEU A 12 -27.48 -39.56 31.43
CA LEU A 12 -27.29 -41.02 31.48
C LEU A 12 -28.20 -41.71 32.51
N GLU A 13 -28.48 -41.05 33.63
CA GLU A 13 -29.28 -41.60 34.73
C GLU A 13 -30.80 -41.47 34.49
N ASN A 14 -31.25 -40.33 33.95
CA ASN A 14 -32.67 -39.97 33.89
C ASN A 14 -33.24 -39.91 32.46
N GLY A 15 -32.41 -40.01 31.43
CA GLY A 15 -32.81 -39.85 30.03
C GLY A 15 -32.94 -38.39 29.60
N ASP A 16 -33.66 -38.16 28.49
CA ASP A 16 -33.83 -36.84 27.87
C ASP A 16 -34.53 -35.89 28.84
N THR A 17 -33.79 -34.90 29.33
CA THR A 17 -34.31 -33.86 30.22
C THR A 17 -34.50 -32.62 29.37
N GLN A 18 -35.76 -32.22 29.15
CA GLN A 18 -36.09 -30.91 28.57
C GLN A 18 -35.55 -29.84 29.54
N THR A 19 -34.29 -29.49 29.33
CA THR A 19 -33.61 -28.40 30.01
C THR A 19 -33.95 -27.14 29.21
N ASP A 20 -34.24 -26.03 29.89
CA ASP A 20 -34.45 -24.77 29.19
C ASP A 20 -33.17 -24.44 28.39
N LEU A 21 -33.34 -23.92 27.16
CA LEU A 21 -32.24 -23.68 26.21
C LEU A 21 -31.08 -22.83 26.81
N GLU A 22 -31.41 -21.98 27.80
CA GLU A 22 -30.46 -21.12 28.52
C GLU A 22 -29.63 -21.85 29.58
N GLU A 23 -30.09 -23.01 30.07
CA GLU A 23 -29.40 -23.84 31.07
C GLU A 23 -28.69 -25.05 30.46
N ASP A 24 -28.90 -25.32 29.16
CA ASP A 24 -28.26 -26.42 28.45
C ASP A 24 -26.81 -26.06 28.07
N VAL A 25 -25.89 -26.67 28.79
CA VAL A 25 -24.44 -26.52 28.61
C VAL A 25 -23.93 -27.15 27.31
N PHE A 26 -24.75 -27.96 26.64
CA PHE A 26 -24.45 -28.61 25.36
C PHE A 26 -25.17 -27.97 24.17
N TRP A 27 -26.07 -27.01 24.40
CA TRP A 27 -26.76 -26.32 23.32
C TRP A 27 -25.79 -25.39 22.57
N ASP A 28 -25.69 -25.60 21.26
CA ASP A 28 -24.90 -24.77 20.35
C ASP A 28 -25.88 -24.07 19.38
N PRO A 29 -25.98 -22.72 19.41
CA PRO A 29 -26.93 -22.00 18.57
C PRO A 29 -26.59 -22.18 17.09
N VAL A 30 -27.62 -22.15 16.25
CA VAL A 30 -27.43 -22.27 14.80
C VAL A 30 -26.87 -20.95 14.26
N GLU A 31 -25.63 -20.98 13.77
CA GLU A 31 -24.93 -19.80 13.27
C GLU A 31 -25.07 -19.61 11.74
N PRO A 32 -25.02 -18.36 11.24
CA PRO A 32 -24.96 -18.09 9.81
C PRO A 32 -23.71 -18.69 9.16
N LEU A 33 -23.88 -19.34 8.00
CA LEU A 33 -22.77 -19.95 7.27
C LEU A 33 -22.33 -19.07 6.10
N HIS A 34 -21.04 -18.74 6.01
CA HIS A 34 -20.52 -18.04 4.84
C HIS A 34 -20.56 -18.94 3.59
N LEU A 35 -21.33 -18.54 2.57
CA LEU A 35 -21.54 -19.33 1.35
C LEU A 35 -20.56 -18.95 0.25
N GLY A 36 -20.27 -17.65 0.12
CA GLY A 36 -19.39 -17.15 -0.93
C GLY A 36 -19.31 -15.63 -0.98
N SER A 37 -18.54 -15.13 -1.93
CA SER A 37 -18.35 -13.69 -2.11
C SER A 37 -18.34 -13.27 -3.58
N ALA A 38 -18.66 -12.00 -3.81
CA ALA A 38 -18.53 -11.31 -5.09
C ALA A 38 -17.79 -9.98 -4.88
N HIS A 39 -17.08 -9.53 -5.92
CA HIS A 39 -16.30 -8.30 -5.89
C HIS A 39 -16.86 -7.30 -6.91
N VAL A 40 -17.14 -6.09 -6.46
CA VAL A 40 -17.75 -5.03 -7.25
C VAL A 40 -16.79 -3.84 -7.29
N TRP A 41 -16.21 -3.56 -8.46
CA TRP A 41 -15.21 -2.51 -8.61
C TRP A 41 -15.81 -1.12 -8.44
N LEU A 42 -15.17 -0.32 -7.59
CA LEU A 42 -15.65 1.03 -7.25
C LEU A 42 -15.17 2.11 -8.21
N GLU A 43 -14.33 1.76 -9.19
CA GLU A 43 -13.62 2.71 -10.06
C GLU A 43 -14.58 3.64 -10.80
N SER A 44 -15.73 3.13 -11.25
CA SER A 44 -16.76 3.94 -11.93
C SER A 44 -17.21 5.15 -11.10
N LEU A 45 -17.28 5.01 -9.77
CA LEU A 45 -17.65 6.10 -8.87
C LEU A 45 -16.59 7.20 -8.83
N ALA A 46 -15.30 6.88 -9.01
CA ALA A 46 -14.23 7.88 -9.06
C ALA A 46 -14.42 8.86 -10.23
N TYR A 47 -15.09 8.43 -11.29
CA TYR A 47 -15.43 9.26 -12.46
C TYR A 47 -16.87 9.79 -12.42
N SER A 48 -17.56 9.65 -11.27
CA SER A 48 -18.99 9.98 -11.14
C SER A 48 -19.86 9.29 -12.20
N MET A 49 -19.52 8.05 -12.54
CA MET A 49 -20.30 7.20 -13.44
C MET A 49 -21.14 6.20 -12.63
N THR A 50 -22.31 5.85 -13.18
CA THR A 50 -23.12 4.76 -12.63
C THR A 50 -22.50 3.42 -13.01
N TYR A 51 -22.39 2.51 -12.03
CA TYR A 51 -22.07 1.11 -12.25
C TYR A 51 -23.35 0.29 -12.10
N GLU A 52 -23.63 -0.61 -13.05
CA GLU A 52 -24.73 -1.56 -12.98
C GLU A 52 -24.26 -2.88 -13.59
N ASP A 53 -24.34 -3.96 -12.81
CA ASP A 53 -23.84 -5.27 -13.24
C ASP A 53 -24.57 -6.43 -12.53
N GLN A 54 -24.43 -7.61 -13.11
CA GLN A 54 -24.82 -8.88 -12.49
C GLN A 54 -23.56 -9.67 -12.14
N VAL A 55 -23.31 -9.85 -10.84
CA VAL A 55 -22.08 -10.44 -10.33
C VAL A 55 -22.33 -11.82 -9.73
N ASP A 56 -21.46 -12.77 -10.07
CA ASP A 56 -21.51 -14.13 -9.54
C ASP A 56 -20.92 -14.18 -8.13
N ILE A 57 -21.69 -14.72 -7.19
CA ILE A 57 -21.19 -15.10 -5.87
C ILE A 57 -20.58 -16.48 -5.98
N ASN A 58 -19.28 -16.55 -5.70
CA ASN A 58 -18.53 -17.79 -5.76
C ASN A 58 -18.14 -18.27 -4.37
N ASN A 59 -18.28 -19.58 -4.14
CA ASN A 59 -17.79 -20.22 -2.93
C ASN A 59 -16.27 -20.43 -2.97
N TYR A 60 -15.72 -20.98 -1.89
CA TYR A 60 -14.29 -21.30 -1.76
C TYR A 60 -13.75 -22.29 -2.81
N GLN A 61 -14.63 -23.02 -3.52
CA GLN A 61 -14.27 -23.93 -4.62
C GLN A 61 -14.36 -23.25 -5.99
N GLY A 62 -14.71 -21.96 -6.07
CA GLY A 62 -14.94 -21.24 -7.31
C GLY A 62 -16.21 -21.67 -8.05
N LYS A 63 -17.18 -22.26 -7.34
CA LYS A 63 -18.50 -22.56 -7.91
C LYS A 63 -19.47 -21.44 -7.56
N GLU A 64 -20.32 -21.12 -8.53
CA GLU A 64 -21.41 -20.17 -8.39
C GLU A 64 -22.44 -20.68 -7.37
N GLU A 65 -22.74 -19.84 -6.38
CA GLU A 65 -23.79 -20.05 -5.38
C GLU A 65 -25.05 -19.24 -5.69
N ALA A 66 -24.90 -18.04 -6.28
CA ALA A 66 -25.99 -17.21 -6.79
C ALA A 66 -25.45 -16.10 -7.72
N LEU A 67 -26.36 -15.43 -8.42
CA LEU A 67 -26.10 -14.23 -9.21
C LEU A 67 -26.79 -13.02 -8.57
N ILE A 68 -26.07 -11.93 -8.30
CA ILE A 68 -26.62 -10.71 -7.71
C ILE A 68 -26.63 -9.57 -8.72
N GLN A 69 -27.75 -8.86 -8.81
CA GLN A 69 -27.82 -7.58 -9.50
C GLN A 69 -27.56 -6.42 -8.52
N ILE A 70 -26.49 -5.67 -8.80
CA ILE A 70 -26.07 -4.52 -8.00
C ILE A 70 -25.90 -3.27 -8.86
N LYS A 71 -26.24 -2.13 -8.27
CA LYS A 71 -26.09 -0.81 -8.87
C LYS A 71 -25.43 0.17 -7.91
N LEU A 72 -24.42 0.91 -8.38
CA LEU A 72 -23.80 2.02 -7.68
C LEU A 72 -24.07 3.30 -8.48
N MET A 73 -24.85 4.22 -7.94
CA MET A 73 -25.31 5.43 -8.64
C MET A 73 -24.84 6.68 -7.92
N PRO A 74 -23.97 7.50 -8.52
CA PRO A 74 -23.78 8.88 -8.10
C PRO A 74 -25.12 9.61 -8.08
N CYS A 75 -25.40 10.32 -6.99
CA CYS A 75 -26.68 10.99 -6.79
C CYS A 75 -26.49 12.41 -6.26
N THR A 76 -27.56 13.18 -6.31
CA THR A 76 -27.66 14.46 -5.60
C THR A 76 -27.84 14.23 -4.10
N THR A 77 -27.69 15.28 -3.30
CA THR A 77 -28.03 15.25 -1.86
C THR A 77 -29.46 14.77 -1.58
N SER A 78 -30.39 14.96 -2.52
CA SER A 78 -31.77 14.47 -2.38
C SER A 78 -31.97 13.01 -2.82
N GLY A 79 -30.90 12.31 -3.20
CA GLY A 79 -30.96 10.92 -3.66
C GLY A 79 -31.35 10.75 -5.13
N ASN A 80 -31.56 11.83 -5.90
CA ASN A 80 -31.84 11.71 -7.33
C ASN A 80 -30.57 11.35 -8.11
N PRO A 81 -30.62 10.39 -9.06
CA PRO A 81 -29.44 9.97 -9.81
C PRO A 81 -28.88 11.14 -10.63
N LEU A 82 -27.55 11.22 -10.71
CA LEU A 82 -26.89 12.18 -11.58
C LEU A 82 -26.94 11.69 -13.03
N GLY A 83 -27.12 12.63 -13.98
CA GLY A 83 -27.10 12.34 -15.41
C GLY A 83 -25.69 12.39 -16.00
N ASP A 84 -25.54 12.00 -17.26
CA ASP A 84 -24.24 11.89 -17.95
C ASP A 84 -23.42 13.20 -17.97
N GLU A 85 -24.07 14.36 -17.80
CA GLU A 85 -23.43 15.68 -17.71
C GLU A 85 -22.57 15.88 -16.45
N SER A 86 -22.77 15.06 -15.41
CA SER A 86 -21.99 15.13 -14.16
C SER A 86 -20.73 14.28 -14.18
N VAL A 87 -20.53 13.48 -15.24
CA VAL A 87 -19.37 12.60 -15.38
C VAL A 87 -18.10 13.46 -15.45
N VAL A 88 -17.10 13.10 -14.64
CA VAL A 88 -15.81 13.80 -14.59
C VAL A 88 -14.76 13.02 -15.37
N VAL A 89 -14.00 13.74 -16.22
CA VAL A 89 -12.90 13.14 -17.00
C VAL A 89 -11.68 12.87 -16.11
N ASP A 90 -11.34 13.84 -15.27
CA ASP A 90 -10.26 13.69 -14.29
C ASP A 90 -10.88 13.56 -12.88
N PRO A 91 -10.69 12.40 -12.21
CA PRO A 91 -11.25 12.12 -10.88
C PRO A 91 -10.72 13.07 -9.81
N ASP A 92 -9.53 13.66 -10.00
CA ASP A 92 -8.93 14.56 -9.02
C ASP A 92 -9.74 15.88 -8.92
N ASN A 93 -10.61 16.17 -9.90
CA ASN A 93 -11.58 17.27 -9.82
C ASN A 93 -12.63 17.09 -8.72
N LEU A 94 -12.77 15.89 -8.15
CA LEU A 94 -13.67 15.63 -7.03
C LEU A 94 -13.05 16.00 -5.68
N LEU A 95 -11.73 16.18 -5.60
CA LEU A 95 -11.04 16.49 -4.35
C LEU A 95 -11.63 17.73 -3.65
N GLY A 96 -11.91 17.57 -2.36
CA GLY A 96 -12.50 18.61 -1.51
C GLY A 96 -13.98 18.89 -1.76
N LYS A 97 -14.62 18.26 -2.76
CA LYS A 97 -16.04 18.42 -3.03
C LYS A 97 -16.87 17.38 -2.27
N ARG A 98 -18.15 17.69 -2.12
CA ARG A 98 -19.16 16.73 -1.64
C ARG A 98 -19.48 15.74 -2.75
N MET A 99 -19.58 14.46 -2.37
CA MET A 99 -20.01 13.38 -3.24
C MET A 99 -21.09 12.57 -2.51
N ASP A 100 -22.19 12.30 -3.21
CA ASP A 100 -23.29 11.46 -2.74
C ASP A 100 -23.46 10.32 -3.75
N PHE A 101 -23.71 9.10 -3.25
CA PHE A 101 -24.04 7.97 -4.10
C PHE A 101 -24.93 6.98 -3.36
N GLN A 102 -25.74 6.25 -4.13
CA GLN A 102 -26.58 5.18 -3.65
C GLN A 102 -26.04 3.83 -4.11
N MET A 103 -26.11 2.85 -3.23
CA MET A 103 -25.94 1.46 -3.57
C MET A 103 -27.30 0.76 -3.52
N GLN A 104 -27.62 0.01 -4.56
CA GLN A 104 -28.82 -0.79 -4.66
C GLN A 104 -28.47 -2.25 -4.95
N ILE A 105 -29.00 -3.16 -4.16
CA ILE A 105 -28.95 -4.61 -4.40
C ILE A 105 -30.39 -5.05 -4.65
N SER A 106 -30.73 -5.23 -5.93
CA SER A 106 -32.12 -5.44 -6.34
C SER A 106 -32.50 -6.91 -6.28
N LEU A 107 -31.79 -7.76 -7.03
CA LEU A 107 -32.16 -9.16 -7.22
C LEU A 107 -31.02 -10.08 -6.82
N CYS A 108 -31.38 -11.23 -6.27
CA CYS A 108 -30.50 -12.38 -6.11
C CYS A 108 -31.16 -13.57 -6.82
N LEU A 109 -30.43 -14.24 -7.71
CA LEU A 109 -30.98 -15.26 -8.60
C LEU A 109 -30.24 -16.59 -8.40
N GLY A 110 -30.97 -17.69 -8.53
CA GLY A 110 -30.39 -19.03 -8.59
C GLY A 110 -29.78 -19.55 -7.29
N VAL A 111 -30.17 -19.00 -6.13
CA VAL A 111 -29.57 -19.30 -4.81
C VAL A 111 -29.54 -20.80 -4.52
N ARG A 112 -28.34 -21.40 -4.65
CA ARG A 112 -28.15 -22.84 -4.53
C ARG A 112 -28.44 -23.35 -3.12
N TRP A 113 -28.06 -22.60 -2.09
CA TRP A 113 -28.30 -22.92 -0.68
C TRP A 113 -29.77 -23.22 -0.35
N ILE A 114 -30.68 -22.41 -0.91
CA ILE A 114 -32.15 -22.54 -0.73
C ILE A 114 -32.72 -23.61 -1.65
N ARG A 115 -32.15 -23.80 -2.84
CA ARG A 115 -32.53 -24.90 -3.74
C ARG A 115 -32.24 -26.27 -3.13
N GLU A 116 -31.16 -26.40 -2.36
CA GLU A 116 -30.81 -27.64 -1.66
C GLU A 116 -31.72 -27.93 -0.46
N ASN A 117 -32.21 -26.89 0.23
CA ASN A 117 -33.27 -27.02 1.23
C ASN A 117 -34.11 -25.72 1.30
N SER A 118 -35.40 -25.85 1.02
CA SER A 118 -36.34 -24.73 0.91
C SER A 118 -36.65 -24.02 2.23
N SER A 119 -36.27 -24.56 3.38
CA SER A 119 -36.47 -23.86 4.67
C SER A 119 -35.30 -22.96 5.08
N ARG A 120 -34.28 -22.87 4.23
CA ARG A 120 -33.12 -22.00 4.44
C ARG A 120 -33.38 -20.58 3.94
N GLY A 121 -32.55 -19.66 4.42
CA GLY A 121 -32.55 -18.27 4.00
C GLY A 121 -31.16 -17.78 3.61
N VAL A 122 -31.09 -16.55 3.09
CA VAL A 122 -29.82 -15.86 2.80
C VAL A 122 -29.88 -14.38 3.18
N GLN A 123 -28.71 -13.83 3.50
CA GLN A 123 -28.46 -12.39 3.67
C GLN A 123 -27.15 -12.00 2.99
N ILE A 124 -27.07 -10.76 2.51
CA ILE A 124 -25.86 -10.22 1.90
C ILE A 124 -25.25 -9.20 2.85
N GLY A 125 -24.02 -9.47 3.29
CA GLY A 125 -23.19 -8.61 4.12
C GLY A 125 -22.15 -7.85 3.30
N PHE A 126 -21.86 -6.60 3.67
CA PHE A 126 -20.78 -5.83 3.06
C PHE A 126 -20.23 -4.76 4.01
N VAL A 127 -18.98 -4.35 3.78
CA VAL A 127 -18.32 -3.24 4.47
C VAL A 127 -17.83 -2.25 3.43
N LEU A 128 -17.97 -0.97 3.70
CA LEU A 128 -17.57 0.09 2.78
C LEU A 128 -16.65 1.09 3.49
N TYR A 129 -15.57 1.49 2.81
CA TYR A 129 -14.65 2.57 3.18
C TYR A 129 -14.43 2.81 4.68
N GLY A 130 -13.75 1.86 5.34
CA GLY A 130 -13.34 2.02 6.75
C GLY A 130 -14.49 2.14 7.73
N LEU A 131 -15.73 1.77 7.38
CA LEU A 131 -16.81 1.68 8.36
C LEU A 131 -16.55 0.51 9.34
N PRO A 132 -16.76 0.69 10.65
CA PRO A 132 -16.55 -0.36 11.65
C PRO A 132 -17.69 -1.39 11.66
N THR A 133 -18.78 -1.11 10.96
CA THR A 133 -20.00 -1.91 10.93
C THR A 133 -20.14 -2.63 9.60
N VAL A 134 -20.60 -3.89 9.66
CA VAL A 134 -21.05 -4.65 8.50
C VAL A 134 -22.53 -4.33 8.26
N PHE A 135 -22.85 -3.99 7.01
CA PHE A 135 -24.22 -3.77 6.56
C PHE A 135 -24.78 -5.07 6.01
N TYR A 136 -26.03 -5.35 6.36
CA TYR A 136 -26.74 -6.54 5.92
C TYR A 136 -28.03 -6.17 5.21
N THR A 137 -28.35 -6.90 4.15
CA THR A 137 -29.70 -6.90 3.57
C THR A 137 -30.67 -7.61 4.51
N PRO A 138 -31.98 -7.36 4.41
CA PRO A 138 -33.00 -8.19 5.04
C PRO A 138 -32.82 -9.67 4.67
N ALA A 139 -33.20 -10.58 5.58
CA ALA A 139 -33.16 -12.00 5.32
C ALA A 139 -34.22 -12.42 4.30
N ALA A 140 -33.76 -13.17 3.29
CA ALA A 140 -34.62 -13.76 2.28
C ALA A 140 -34.76 -15.26 2.52
N TRP A 141 -35.91 -15.68 3.04
CA TRP A 141 -36.20 -17.08 3.35
C TRP A 141 -36.99 -17.77 2.25
N SER A 142 -36.72 -19.06 2.04
CA SER A 142 -37.56 -19.95 1.23
C SER A 142 -37.82 -19.52 -0.22
N ASN A 143 -36.97 -18.65 -0.76
CA ASN A 143 -37.05 -18.19 -2.15
C ASN A 143 -35.67 -18.32 -2.83
N THR A 144 -35.60 -19.09 -3.92
CA THR A 144 -34.38 -19.28 -4.72
C THR A 144 -34.02 -18.03 -5.54
N ASN A 145 -34.96 -17.13 -5.78
CA ASN A 145 -34.76 -15.89 -6.54
C ASN A 145 -35.35 -14.68 -5.79
N PRO A 146 -34.81 -14.31 -4.62
CA PRO A 146 -35.41 -13.25 -3.83
C PRO A 146 -35.19 -11.87 -4.46
N ASP A 147 -36.26 -11.07 -4.38
CA ASP A 147 -36.19 -9.62 -4.58
C ASP A 147 -35.77 -9.01 -3.25
N LEU A 148 -34.56 -8.45 -3.21
CA LEU A 148 -33.98 -7.89 -2.01
C LEU A 148 -34.38 -6.43 -1.83
N ASP A 149 -34.62 -5.70 -2.94
CA ASP A 149 -34.89 -4.27 -3.03
C ASP A 149 -34.16 -3.43 -1.96
N TYR A 150 -32.88 -3.73 -1.74
CA TYR A 150 -32.09 -3.09 -0.71
C TYR A 150 -31.43 -1.85 -1.28
N SER A 151 -31.60 -0.71 -0.62
CA SER A 151 -30.96 0.55 -1.00
C SER A 151 -30.38 1.27 0.21
N ILE A 152 -29.17 1.80 0.04
CA ILE A 152 -28.49 2.61 1.04
C ILE A 152 -27.80 3.80 0.38
N HIS A 153 -27.85 4.96 1.06
CA HIS A 153 -27.28 6.22 0.58
C HIS A 153 -26.05 6.56 1.41
N PHE A 154 -24.92 6.77 0.73
CA PHE A 154 -23.67 7.24 1.31
C PHE A 154 -23.36 8.67 0.90
N THR A 155 -22.81 9.42 1.85
CA THR A 155 -22.37 10.79 1.65
C THR A 155 -20.92 10.95 2.12
N VAL A 156 -20.13 11.62 1.29
CA VAL A 156 -18.78 12.09 1.60
C VAL A 156 -18.80 13.60 1.51
N GLN A 157 -18.64 14.31 2.64
CA GLN A 157 -18.73 15.77 2.62
C GLN A 157 -17.53 16.40 1.93
N HIS A 158 -16.34 15.84 2.16
CA HIS A 158 -15.10 16.29 1.56
C HIS A 158 -14.31 15.09 1.04
N VAL A 159 -14.35 14.88 -0.28
CA VAL A 159 -13.58 13.81 -0.94
C VAL A 159 -12.08 14.04 -0.73
N THR A 160 -11.42 13.07 -0.12
CA THR A 160 -9.97 13.06 0.14
C THR A 160 -9.22 12.30 -0.95
N THR A 161 -7.90 12.47 -0.98
CA THR A 161 -7.01 11.65 -1.84
C THR A 161 -7.12 10.16 -1.52
N ASP A 162 -7.29 9.84 -0.24
CA ASP A 162 -7.39 8.45 0.22
C ASP A 162 -8.71 7.82 -0.21
N PHE A 163 -9.82 8.58 -0.15
CA PHE A 163 -11.10 8.11 -0.65
C PHE A 163 -11.08 7.91 -2.18
N LEU A 164 -10.50 8.84 -2.94
CA LEU A 164 -10.34 8.64 -4.38
C LEU A 164 -9.44 7.44 -4.72
N SER A 165 -8.34 7.27 -3.97
CA SER A 165 -7.47 6.10 -4.13
C SER A 165 -8.23 4.81 -3.85
N TYR A 166 -9.05 4.80 -2.79
CA TYR A 166 -9.92 3.68 -2.46
C TYR A 166 -10.88 3.35 -3.61
N LEU A 167 -11.61 4.34 -4.15
CA LEU A 167 -12.51 4.11 -5.28
C LEU A 167 -11.77 3.56 -6.51
N LYS A 168 -10.56 4.04 -6.81
CA LYS A 168 -9.76 3.61 -7.97
C LYS A 168 -9.17 2.20 -7.83
N THR A 169 -8.91 1.73 -6.61
CA THR A 169 -8.08 0.53 -6.39
C THR A 169 -8.80 -0.62 -5.68
N HIS A 170 -9.91 -0.34 -4.99
CA HIS A 170 -10.62 -1.33 -4.19
C HIS A 170 -11.91 -1.78 -4.87
N ALA A 171 -12.31 -3.01 -4.54
CA ALA A 171 -13.63 -3.54 -4.83
C ALA A 171 -14.43 -3.62 -3.53
N LEU A 172 -15.72 -3.32 -3.61
CA LEU A 172 -16.68 -3.68 -2.59
C LEU A 172 -16.84 -5.20 -2.58
N VAL A 173 -16.67 -5.81 -1.41
CA VAL A 173 -16.85 -7.25 -1.23
C VAL A 173 -18.24 -7.51 -0.70
N LEU A 174 -19.06 -8.17 -1.51
CA LEU A 174 -20.36 -8.69 -1.09
C LEU A 174 -20.16 -10.11 -0.57
N GLN A 175 -20.63 -10.37 0.64
CA GLN A 175 -20.55 -11.68 1.29
C GLN A 175 -21.94 -12.26 1.44
N MET A 176 -22.17 -13.46 0.90
CA MET A 176 -23.43 -14.16 1.13
C MET A 176 -23.32 -15.07 2.34
N TRP A 177 -24.32 -14.94 3.20
CA TRP A 177 -24.50 -15.72 4.41
C TRP A 177 -25.76 -16.55 4.29
N GLY A 178 -25.64 -17.85 4.56
CA GLY A 178 -26.73 -18.81 4.56
C GLY A 178 -27.29 -18.96 5.96
N LEU A 179 -28.61 -18.86 6.07
CA LEU A 179 -29.37 -19.04 7.29
C LEU A 179 -30.09 -20.39 7.28
N GLN A 180 -30.23 -20.99 8.45
CA GLN A 180 -30.93 -22.25 8.68
C GLN A 180 -32.10 -22.02 9.65
N GLU A 181 -33.07 -22.93 9.70
CA GLU A 181 -34.15 -22.84 10.69
C GLU A 181 -33.60 -22.67 12.11
N GLY A 182 -34.10 -21.67 12.85
CA GLY A 182 -33.63 -21.34 14.20
C GLY A 182 -32.37 -20.48 14.26
N CYS A 183 -31.76 -20.13 13.12
CA CYS A 183 -30.64 -19.20 13.05
C CYS A 183 -31.10 -17.76 13.26
N GLN A 184 -30.36 -16.99 14.04
CA GLN A 184 -30.61 -15.56 14.22
C GLN A 184 -30.16 -14.78 12.98
N GLU A 185 -31.03 -13.89 12.49
CA GLU A 185 -30.71 -12.98 11.37
C GLU A 185 -29.63 -11.98 11.78
N MET A 186 -28.79 -11.59 10.83
CA MET A 186 -27.73 -10.61 11.07
C MET A 186 -28.28 -9.20 10.91
N ASP A 187 -28.03 -8.36 11.91
CA ASP A 187 -28.50 -6.98 11.94
C ASP A 187 -27.37 -5.98 11.68
N THR A 188 -27.72 -4.87 11.01
CA THR A 188 -26.80 -3.75 10.83
C THR A 188 -26.82 -2.87 12.08
N ILE A 189 -25.71 -2.80 12.81
CA ILE A 189 -25.58 -1.98 14.02
C ILE A 189 -25.10 -0.57 13.65
N LEU A 190 -26.03 0.37 13.58
CA LEU A 190 -25.75 1.78 13.25
C LEU A 190 -25.27 2.62 14.44
N ASP A 191 -25.09 2.02 15.62
CA ASP A 191 -24.66 2.73 16.83
C ASP A 191 -23.29 3.39 16.62
N GLY A 192 -23.24 4.71 16.84
CA GLY A 192 -22.01 5.49 16.66
C GLY A 192 -21.66 5.83 15.21
N ILE A 193 -22.49 5.44 14.23
CA ILE A 193 -22.30 5.83 12.83
C ILE A 193 -22.89 7.25 12.63
N PRO A 194 -22.08 8.24 12.21
CA PRO A 194 -22.57 9.56 11.84
C PRO A 194 -23.52 9.47 10.63
N LEU A 195 -24.74 9.96 10.84
CA LEU A 195 -25.75 10.12 9.80
C LEU A 195 -25.90 11.59 9.45
N SER A 196 -26.18 11.87 8.18
CA SER A 196 -26.58 13.20 7.71
C SER A 196 -28.05 13.47 8.06
N SER A 197 -28.49 14.73 7.91
CA SER A 197 -29.86 15.15 8.23
C SER A 197 -30.95 14.46 7.39
N ASP A 198 -30.57 13.95 6.23
CA ASP A 198 -31.36 13.16 5.28
C ASP A 198 -31.31 11.64 5.56
N GLY A 199 -30.56 11.21 6.58
CA GLY A 199 -30.42 9.80 6.95
C GLY A 199 -29.34 9.04 6.16
N SER A 200 -28.55 9.72 5.32
CA SER A 200 -27.43 9.08 4.62
C SER A 200 -26.24 8.82 5.55
N VAL A 201 -25.47 7.77 5.25
CA VAL A 201 -24.29 7.38 6.04
C VAL A 201 -23.10 8.26 5.66
N LEU A 202 -22.50 8.93 6.64
CA LEU A 202 -21.35 9.83 6.44
C LEU A 202 -20.02 9.07 6.51
N LEU A 203 -19.41 8.81 5.36
CA LEU A 203 -18.20 7.98 5.27
C LEU A 203 -16.93 8.69 5.79
N ASP A 204 -16.75 9.97 5.47
CA ASP A 204 -15.54 10.74 5.81
C ASP A 204 -15.39 11.03 7.31
N LEU A 205 -16.51 11.13 8.03
CA LEU A 205 -16.50 11.26 9.49
C LEU A 205 -16.19 9.94 10.20
N CYS A 206 -16.63 8.81 9.67
CA CYS A 206 -16.32 7.49 10.23
C CYS A 206 -14.81 7.19 10.16
N TYR A 207 -14.22 7.45 9.00
CA TYR A 207 -12.79 7.25 8.77
C TYR A 207 -11.94 8.16 9.67
N ARG A 208 -12.34 9.44 9.82
CA ARG A 208 -11.65 10.38 10.73
C ARG A 208 -11.76 9.95 12.20
N ASN A 209 -12.92 9.46 12.63
CA ASN A 209 -13.13 9.05 14.01
C ASN A 209 -12.25 7.85 14.40
N GLN A 210 -12.04 6.90 13.47
CA GLN A 210 -11.09 5.80 13.67
C GLN A 210 -9.63 6.26 13.76
N GLN A 211 -9.25 7.32 13.05
CA GLN A 211 -7.92 7.94 13.22
C GLN A 211 -7.77 8.70 14.55
N THR A 212 -8.86 9.15 15.19
CA THR A 212 -8.81 9.84 16.48
C THR A 212 -8.95 8.93 17.70
N SER A 213 -9.46 7.70 17.56
CA SER A 213 -9.47 6.71 18.65
C SER A 213 -8.11 6.02 18.77
N VAL A 214 -7.08 6.79 19.15
CA VAL A 214 -5.73 6.24 19.36
C VAL A 214 -5.47 6.08 20.86
N PRO A 215 -5.03 4.91 21.33
CA PRO A 215 -4.70 4.67 22.74
C PRO A 215 -3.66 5.68 23.28
N LEU A 216 -3.74 5.99 24.58
CA LEU A 216 -2.88 6.95 25.30
C LEU A 216 -1.36 6.80 25.06
N ASP A 217 -0.88 5.58 24.76
CA ASP A 217 0.53 5.29 24.44
C ASP A 217 1.02 5.92 23.12
N TYR A 218 0.11 6.44 22.28
CA TYR A 218 0.44 7.00 20.98
C TYR A 218 0.73 8.51 21.03
N GLU A 219 0.18 9.25 22.00
CA GLU A 219 0.48 10.68 22.15
C GLU A 219 1.92 10.92 22.63
N GLU A 220 2.46 10.03 23.47
CA GLU A 220 3.86 10.06 23.88
C GLU A 220 4.80 9.78 22.69
N HIS A 221 4.50 8.75 21.90
CA HIS A 221 5.24 8.46 20.66
C HIS A 221 5.12 9.56 19.60
N ARG A 222 3.96 10.24 19.49
CA ARG A 222 3.79 11.37 18.56
C ARG A 222 4.63 12.58 18.97
N LEU A 223 4.72 12.87 20.27
CA LEU A 223 5.56 13.95 20.79
C LEU A 223 7.05 13.63 20.55
N GLU A 224 7.49 12.40 20.82
CA GLU A 224 8.85 11.95 20.51
C GLU A 224 9.18 12.04 19.02
N LEU A 225 8.26 11.62 18.15
CA LEU A 225 8.46 11.67 16.70
C LEU A 225 8.51 13.12 16.19
N SER A 226 7.70 14.02 16.77
CA SER A 226 7.70 15.43 16.42
C SER A 226 9.00 16.12 16.85
N GLU A 227 9.54 15.78 18.02
CA GLU A 227 10.85 16.27 18.48
C GLU A 227 11.99 15.75 17.60
N GLN A 228 11.94 14.48 17.17
CA GLN A 228 12.91 13.93 16.23
C GLN A 228 12.87 14.63 14.87
N ILE A 229 11.69 14.97 14.34
CA ILE A 229 11.54 15.71 13.09
C ILE A 229 12.16 17.11 13.22
N GLU A 230 11.87 17.84 14.29
CA GLU A 230 12.44 19.17 14.53
C GLU A 230 13.98 19.12 14.63
N THR A 231 14.50 18.08 15.28
CA THR A 231 15.95 17.85 15.37
C THR A 231 16.58 17.60 14.00
N LEU A 232 15.95 16.76 13.17
CA LEU A 232 16.42 16.44 11.81
C LEU A 232 16.33 17.64 10.87
N GLU A 233 15.29 18.47 11.00
CA GLU A 233 15.15 19.72 10.24
C GLU A 233 16.26 20.71 10.60
N GLN A 234 16.58 20.85 11.88
CA GLN A 234 17.69 21.67 12.36
C GLN A 234 19.04 21.15 11.85
N GLU A 235 19.25 19.84 11.85
CA GLU A 235 20.46 19.22 11.31
C GLU A 235 20.58 19.42 9.79
N ALA A 236 19.48 19.28 9.05
CA ALA A 236 19.43 19.53 7.61
C ALA A 236 19.75 21.01 7.29
N ALA A 237 19.25 21.96 8.07
CA ALA A 237 19.57 23.38 7.94
C ALA A 237 21.07 23.64 8.18
N ASN A 238 21.64 23.05 9.23
CA ASN A 238 23.06 23.15 9.55
C ASN A 238 23.96 22.56 8.44
N LEU A 239 23.60 21.39 7.92
CA LEU A 239 24.30 20.74 6.81
C LEU A 239 24.23 21.56 5.52
N THR A 240 23.12 22.25 5.28
CA THR A 240 22.95 23.13 4.12
C THR A 240 23.87 24.35 4.22
N GLU A 241 23.97 24.96 5.40
CA GLU A 241 24.86 26.09 5.63
C GLU A 241 26.34 25.68 5.57
N ALA A 242 26.71 24.53 6.16
CA ALA A 242 28.06 23.99 6.06
C ALA A 242 28.46 23.70 4.60
N ASN A 243 27.54 23.14 3.81
CA ASN A 243 27.76 22.94 2.37
C ASN A 243 27.89 24.26 1.60
N ARG A 244 27.18 25.32 1.99
CA ARG A 244 27.31 26.66 1.40
C ARG A 244 28.72 27.22 1.63
N ILE A 245 29.22 27.13 2.87
CA ILE A 245 30.57 27.58 3.25
C ILE A 245 31.63 26.77 2.48
N LEU A 246 31.54 25.44 2.50
CA LEU A 246 32.49 24.57 1.79
C LEU A 246 32.51 24.81 0.28
N LYS A 247 31.38 25.18 -0.34
CA LYS A 247 31.34 25.57 -1.76
C LYS A 247 32.09 26.88 -2.01
N SER A 248 31.98 27.86 -1.11
CA SER A 248 32.74 29.11 -1.18
C SER A 248 34.25 28.86 -1.03
N ASP A 249 34.66 28.07 -0.04
CA ASP A 249 36.07 27.75 0.20
C ASP A 249 36.67 26.95 -0.96
N ASN A 250 35.91 25.99 -1.51
CA ASN A 250 36.33 25.25 -2.71
C ASN A 250 36.47 26.16 -3.94
N PHE A 251 35.64 27.19 -4.06
CA PHE A 251 35.74 28.17 -5.13
C PHE A 251 37.03 28.99 -5.00
N GLU A 252 37.30 29.51 -3.80
CA GLU A 252 38.51 30.30 -3.51
C GLU A 252 39.80 29.47 -3.68
N MET A 253 39.79 28.22 -3.22
CA MET A 253 40.91 27.30 -3.38
C MET A 253 41.15 26.94 -4.86
N ARG A 254 40.08 26.81 -5.66
CA ARG A 254 40.20 26.61 -7.11
C ARG A 254 40.76 27.84 -7.82
N GLU A 255 40.40 29.04 -7.38
CA GLU A 255 40.93 30.29 -7.93
C GLU A 255 42.44 30.42 -7.64
N LYS A 256 42.85 30.23 -6.38
CA LYS A 256 44.27 30.21 -5.96
C LYS A 256 45.08 29.14 -6.71
N ALA A 257 44.51 27.95 -6.91
CA ALA A 257 45.15 26.89 -7.70
C ALA A 257 45.26 27.25 -9.19
N GLY A 258 44.32 28.03 -9.73
CA GLY A 258 44.34 28.55 -11.09
C GLY A 258 45.42 29.63 -11.29
N GLU A 259 45.56 30.55 -10.34
CA GLU A 259 46.61 31.59 -10.34
C GLU A 259 48.01 30.99 -10.26
N LEU A 260 48.23 30.03 -9.35
CA LEU A 260 49.50 29.30 -9.25
C LEU A 260 49.83 28.55 -10.55
N ARG A 261 48.83 28.02 -11.26
CA ARG A 261 49.02 27.34 -12.55
C ARG A 261 49.34 28.32 -13.69
N ARG A 262 48.81 29.55 -13.65
CA ARG A 262 49.16 30.63 -14.60
C ARG A 262 50.59 31.14 -14.36
N LEU A 263 50.97 31.36 -13.11
CA LEU A 263 52.34 31.75 -12.73
C LEU A 263 53.38 30.67 -13.06
N ALA A 264 53.00 29.39 -13.01
CA ALA A 264 53.84 28.29 -13.46
C ALA A 264 53.98 28.21 -15.00
N SER A 265 53.03 28.78 -15.76
CA SER A 265 53.04 28.78 -17.23
C SER A 265 53.82 29.95 -17.84
N ASP A 266 54.07 31.02 -17.09
CA ASP A 266 54.85 32.18 -17.55
C ASP A 266 56.38 31.97 -17.42
N ASN A 267 56.82 30.83 -16.85
CA ASN A 267 58.25 30.51 -16.66
C ASN A 267 58.84 29.52 -17.68
N VAL A 268 58.16 29.25 -18.81
CA VAL A 268 58.75 28.47 -19.90
C VAL A 268 58.43 29.09 -21.26
N ALA A 269 59.32 29.98 -21.72
CA ALA A 269 59.43 30.34 -23.12
C ALA A 269 60.90 30.26 -23.55
N CYS A 270 61.27 29.23 -24.33
CA CYS A 270 62.08 29.33 -25.56
C CYS A 270 62.34 27.93 -26.14
N GLY A 271 62.10 27.72 -27.44
CA GLY A 271 62.54 26.50 -28.13
C GLY A 271 61.88 26.14 -29.47
N ASN A 272 61.94 27.05 -30.44
CA ASN A 272 61.94 26.90 -31.92
C ASN A 272 61.13 25.80 -32.67
N ALA A 273 60.51 26.28 -33.74
CA ALA A 273 59.75 25.56 -34.75
C ALA A 273 60.60 24.66 -35.68
N ALA A 274 60.05 23.50 -36.08
CA ALA A 274 60.24 22.90 -37.41
C ALA A 274 59.17 21.82 -37.72
N LYS A 275 58.39 22.09 -38.78
CA LYS A 275 57.79 21.17 -39.78
C LYS A 275 58.00 19.66 -39.63
N LEU A 276 56.92 18.87 -39.81
CA LEU A 276 56.79 17.64 -40.63
C LEU A 276 55.41 17.01 -40.33
N THR A 277 54.45 17.11 -41.25
CA THR A 277 53.89 16.01 -42.08
C THR A 277 53.29 14.83 -41.31
N ASP A 278 51.98 14.66 -41.55
CA ASP A 278 51.21 13.40 -41.60
C ASP A 278 52.03 12.10 -41.44
N ASP A 279 51.78 11.34 -40.37
CA ASP A 279 51.60 9.89 -40.51
C ASP A 279 50.96 9.25 -39.27
N ARG A 280 50.01 8.35 -39.53
CA ARG A 280 49.40 7.47 -38.53
C ARG A 280 50.45 6.48 -38.04
N SER A 281 50.79 6.52 -36.75
CA SER A 281 51.36 5.34 -36.10
C SER A 281 50.93 5.21 -34.64
N ASN A 282 50.40 4.02 -34.34
CA ASN A 282 50.25 3.48 -33.00
C ASN A 282 51.52 3.74 -32.16
N GLN A 283 51.45 4.66 -31.20
CA GLN A 283 52.36 4.65 -30.07
C GLN A 283 51.52 4.44 -28.80
N ARG A 284 51.39 3.17 -28.41
CA ARG A 284 51.03 2.78 -27.05
C ARG A 284 52.05 3.44 -26.11
N SER A 285 51.63 4.44 -25.35
CA SER A 285 52.38 4.88 -24.18
C SER A 285 52.54 3.69 -23.22
N PRO A 286 53.76 3.38 -22.72
CA PRO A 286 53.97 2.27 -21.78
C PRO A 286 53.32 2.52 -20.41
N PHE A 287 52.87 3.74 -20.17
CA PHE A 287 52.29 4.16 -18.90
C PHE A 287 50.77 4.04 -18.92
N PRO A 288 50.17 3.37 -17.92
CA PRO A 288 48.73 3.36 -17.77
C PRO A 288 48.25 4.80 -17.61
N ASN A 289 47.35 5.25 -18.48
CA ASN A 289 46.62 6.49 -18.26
C ASN A 289 45.78 6.30 -16.99
N TRP A 290 46.24 6.85 -15.87
CA TRP A 290 45.63 6.65 -14.56
C TRP A 290 44.17 7.11 -14.54
N ASP A 291 43.83 8.15 -15.30
CA ASP A 291 42.45 8.61 -15.44
C ASP A 291 41.58 7.57 -16.15
N ALA A 292 42.14 6.85 -17.13
CA ALA A 292 41.45 5.74 -17.79
C ALA A 292 41.24 4.54 -16.86
N GLU A 293 42.18 4.27 -15.94
CA GLU A 293 42.05 3.18 -14.95
C GLU A 293 41.03 3.54 -13.86
N PHE A 294 41.01 4.79 -13.38
CA PHE A 294 39.96 5.29 -12.48
C PHE A 294 38.58 5.29 -13.15
N ALA A 295 38.49 5.71 -14.41
CA ALA A 295 37.25 5.68 -15.17
C ALA A 295 36.72 4.25 -15.35
N LYS A 296 37.59 3.26 -15.57
CA LYS A 296 37.20 1.84 -15.63
C LYS A 296 36.67 1.34 -14.29
N ALA A 297 37.32 1.68 -13.18
CA ALA A 297 36.86 1.30 -11.84
C ALA A 297 35.50 1.92 -11.50
N LEU A 298 35.30 3.20 -11.82
CA LEU A 298 34.02 3.88 -11.67
C LEU A 298 32.93 3.27 -12.54
N LYS A 299 33.24 2.95 -13.81
CA LYS A 299 32.29 2.31 -14.72
C LYS A 299 31.85 0.93 -14.21
N ALA A 300 32.77 0.14 -13.68
CA ALA A 300 32.47 -1.15 -13.07
C ALA A 300 31.60 -1.00 -11.81
N PHE A 301 31.87 0.02 -10.98
CA PHE A 301 31.04 0.36 -9.82
C PHE A 301 29.60 0.71 -10.23
N TYR A 302 29.41 1.65 -11.16
CA TYR A 302 28.07 2.04 -11.61
C TYR A 302 27.31 0.89 -12.27
N PHE A 303 27.99 0.03 -13.01
CA PHE A 303 27.39 -1.18 -13.56
C PHE A 303 26.95 -2.15 -12.46
N SER A 304 27.79 -2.37 -11.44
CA SER A 304 27.45 -3.24 -10.29
C SER A 304 26.32 -2.64 -9.42
N MET A 305 26.25 -1.31 -9.31
CA MET A 305 25.23 -0.57 -8.55
C MET A 305 23.84 -0.61 -9.23
N SER A 306 23.76 -0.97 -10.52
CA SER A 306 22.49 -1.07 -11.23
C SER A 306 21.55 -2.13 -10.63
N GLY A 307 22.09 -3.23 -10.08
CA GLY A 307 21.32 -4.25 -9.37
C GLY A 307 20.73 -3.73 -8.05
N ALA A 308 21.52 -3.02 -7.25
CA ALA A 308 21.05 -2.39 -6.01
C ALA A 308 19.97 -1.33 -6.29
N ARG A 309 20.11 -0.58 -7.39
CA ARG A 309 19.09 0.38 -7.84
C ARG A 309 17.79 -0.30 -8.27
N GLY A 310 17.87 -1.43 -8.97
CA GLY A 310 16.68 -2.22 -9.34
C GLY A 310 15.91 -2.72 -8.12
N ARG A 311 16.61 -3.19 -7.08
CA ARG A 311 16.01 -3.60 -5.80
C ARG A 311 15.40 -2.45 -5.00
N LEU A 312 16.01 -1.26 -5.05
CA LEU A 312 15.43 -0.05 -4.46
C LEU A 312 14.09 0.30 -5.12
N ILE A 313 13.98 0.14 -6.44
CA ILE A 313 12.74 0.35 -7.17
C ILE A 313 11.70 -0.70 -6.76
N HIS A 314 12.09 -1.97 -6.67
CA HIS A 314 11.22 -3.05 -6.18
C HIS A 314 10.73 -2.83 -4.74
N LEU A 315 11.59 -2.32 -3.86
CA LEU A 315 11.20 -1.85 -2.52
C LEU A 315 10.19 -0.69 -2.60
N ASN A 316 10.25 0.20 -3.58
CA ASN A 316 9.28 1.29 -3.66
C ASN A 316 7.91 0.85 -4.24
N GLU A 317 7.85 -0.29 -4.93
CA GLU A 317 6.64 -0.70 -5.67
C GLU A 317 5.76 -1.72 -4.92
N ILE A 318 6.31 -2.56 -4.03
CA ILE A 318 5.51 -3.60 -3.35
C ILE A 318 4.67 -2.99 -2.21
N ARG A 319 3.35 -3.19 -2.23
CA ARG A 319 2.47 -2.86 -1.10
C ARG A 319 2.06 -4.12 -0.33
N PRO A 320 1.72 -4.02 0.97
CA PRO A 320 1.19 -5.14 1.72
C PRO A 320 -0.11 -5.65 1.06
N LEU A 321 -0.29 -6.98 1.03
CA LEU A 321 -1.46 -7.61 0.42
C LEU A 321 -2.77 -7.32 1.19
N ASP A 322 -2.67 -7.10 2.49
CA ASP A 322 -3.78 -6.84 3.41
C ASP A 322 -3.28 -5.98 4.58
N GLU A 323 -3.72 -4.72 4.61
CA GLU A 323 -3.33 -3.72 5.62
C GLU A 323 -4.10 -3.89 6.95
N GLY A 324 -5.13 -4.73 6.99
CA GLY A 324 -5.94 -4.99 8.21
C GLY A 324 -5.46 -6.19 9.03
N ASN A 325 -4.65 -7.08 8.44
CA ASN A 325 -4.20 -8.30 9.11
C ASN A 325 -2.78 -8.15 9.67
N ILE A 326 -2.66 -8.21 10.99
CA ILE A 326 -1.39 -8.04 11.72
C ILE A 326 -0.33 -9.09 11.32
N HIS A 327 -0.74 -10.31 10.94
CA HIS A 327 0.18 -11.34 10.47
C HIS A 327 0.71 -11.05 9.07
N SER A 328 -0.15 -10.52 8.19
CA SER A 328 0.22 -10.07 6.83
C SER A 328 1.17 -8.88 6.89
N LEU A 329 0.91 -7.90 7.76
CA LEU A 329 1.79 -6.76 8.00
C LEU A 329 3.14 -7.19 8.58
N ARG A 330 3.15 -8.15 9.51
CA ARG A 330 4.40 -8.67 10.10
C ARG A 330 5.22 -9.45 9.08
N TYR A 331 4.57 -10.23 8.22
CA TYR A 331 5.24 -10.91 7.10
C TYR A 331 5.85 -9.91 6.13
N PHE A 332 5.08 -8.89 5.73
CA PHE A 332 5.55 -7.79 4.88
C PHE A 332 6.73 -7.04 5.52
N ALA A 333 6.65 -6.66 6.79
CA ALA A 333 7.73 -5.97 7.49
C ALA A 333 9.02 -6.82 7.57
N ASN A 334 8.90 -8.13 7.77
CA ASN A 334 10.03 -9.05 7.75
C ASN A 334 10.64 -9.17 6.34
N GLU A 335 9.82 -9.30 5.31
CA GLU A 335 10.27 -9.35 3.92
C GLU A 335 10.98 -8.04 3.51
N ARG A 336 10.46 -6.88 3.93
CA ARG A 336 11.10 -5.57 3.77
C ARG A 336 12.45 -5.49 4.46
N THR A 337 12.52 -6.00 5.68
CA THR A 337 13.76 -6.00 6.46
C THR A 337 14.84 -6.86 5.79
N GLU A 338 14.48 -8.03 5.25
CA GLU A 338 15.42 -8.88 4.51
C GLU A 338 15.88 -8.24 3.19
N LEU A 339 14.97 -7.67 2.40
CA LEU A 339 15.32 -6.95 1.15
C LEU A 339 16.26 -5.75 1.42
N ILE A 340 16.05 -5.02 2.52
CA ILE A 340 16.93 -3.90 2.92
C ILE A 340 18.31 -4.42 3.33
N LYS A 341 18.39 -5.53 4.08
CA LYS A 341 19.67 -6.15 4.44
C LYS A 341 20.43 -6.64 3.21
N GLU A 342 19.76 -7.29 2.28
CA GLU A 342 20.36 -7.76 1.03
C GLU A 342 20.89 -6.58 0.18
N MET A 343 20.08 -5.53 0.02
CA MET A 343 20.51 -4.30 -0.66
C MET A 343 21.73 -3.66 0.02
N GLY A 344 21.73 -3.61 1.36
CA GLY A 344 22.85 -3.11 2.15
C GLY A 344 24.14 -3.91 1.91
N GLY A 345 24.06 -5.24 1.93
CA GLY A 345 25.20 -6.13 1.68
C GLY A 345 25.78 -6.00 0.26
N GLU A 346 24.92 -5.78 -0.74
CA GLU A 346 25.36 -5.53 -2.11
C GLU A 346 26.03 -4.17 -2.28
N LEU A 347 25.48 -3.13 -1.64
CA LEU A 347 26.09 -1.81 -1.63
C LEU A 347 27.48 -1.86 -0.98
N GLU A 348 27.59 -2.53 0.17
CA GLU A 348 28.86 -2.72 0.87
C GLU A 348 29.87 -3.47 0.01
N THR A 349 29.43 -4.51 -0.71
CA THR A 349 30.28 -5.25 -1.65
C THR A 349 30.74 -4.37 -2.82
N CYS A 350 29.85 -3.55 -3.39
CA CYS A 350 30.17 -2.64 -4.49
C CYS A 350 31.18 -1.57 -4.07
N VAL A 351 30.95 -0.94 -2.91
CA VAL A 351 31.83 0.07 -2.32
C VAL A 351 33.17 -0.55 -1.92
N GLY A 352 33.16 -1.76 -1.35
CA GLY A 352 34.36 -2.52 -1.01
C GLY A 352 35.23 -2.84 -2.22
N LYS A 353 34.63 -3.27 -3.33
CA LYS A 353 35.34 -3.48 -4.61
C LYS A 353 35.95 -2.18 -5.14
N LEU A 354 35.18 -1.09 -5.16
CA LEU A 354 35.68 0.21 -5.61
C LEU A 354 36.85 0.69 -4.75
N LYS A 355 36.76 0.58 -3.42
CA LYS A 355 37.84 0.92 -2.49
C LYS A 355 39.10 0.11 -2.78
N ASN A 356 38.96 -1.19 -3.01
CA ASN A 356 40.08 -2.07 -3.34
C ASN A 356 40.72 -1.72 -4.69
N ASP A 357 39.92 -1.43 -5.71
CA ASP A 357 40.42 -1.07 -7.04
C ASP A 357 41.13 0.28 -7.02
N VAL A 358 40.56 1.29 -6.33
CA VAL A 358 41.21 2.59 -6.10
C VAL A 358 42.51 2.41 -5.32
N ALA A 359 42.53 1.58 -4.27
CA ALA A 359 43.75 1.31 -3.51
C ALA A 359 44.84 0.63 -4.36
N LYS A 360 44.48 -0.32 -5.23
CA LYS A 360 45.41 -0.96 -6.18
C LYS A 360 45.96 0.05 -7.19
N ILE A 361 45.10 0.92 -7.74
CA ILE A 361 45.52 1.98 -8.67
C ILE A 361 46.50 2.94 -7.99
N ILE A 362 46.21 3.38 -6.76
CA ILE A 362 47.08 4.27 -5.99
C ILE A 362 48.42 3.60 -5.66
N ARG A 363 48.43 2.32 -5.24
CA ARG A 363 49.68 1.58 -4.97
C ARG A 363 50.54 1.47 -6.22
N LYS A 364 49.96 1.05 -7.34
CA LYS A 364 50.67 0.93 -8.63
C LYS A 364 51.20 2.28 -9.12
N LYS A 365 50.47 3.38 -8.87
CA LYS A 365 50.92 4.74 -9.15
C LYS A 365 52.12 5.14 -8.30
N LYS A 366 52.13 4.80 -7.00
CA LYS A 366 53.25 5.07 -6.10
C LYS A 366 54.49 4.24 -6.45
N GLU A 367 54.33 2.95 -6.74
CA GLU A 367 55.44 2.05 -7.13
C GLU A 367 56.13 2.54 -8.42
N LEU A 368 55.36 2.95 -9.44
CA LEU A 368 55.91 3.49 -10.68
C LEU A 368 56.55 4.89 -10.52
N GLN A 369 56.10 5.70 -9.55
CA GLN A 369 56.75 6.96 -9.18
C GLN A 369 58.08 6.74 -8.46
N ILE A 370 58.19 5.69 -7.63
CA ILE A 370 59.42 5.34 -6.92
C ILE A 370 60.45 4.78 -7.92
N ASP A 371 60.06 3.88 -8.83
CA ASP A 371 60.96 3.34 -9.86
C ASP A 371 61.47 4.41 -10.84
N SER A 372 60.69 5.47 -11.12
CA SER A 372 61.15 6.61 -11.91
C SER A 372 62.15 7.51 -11.17
N THR A 373 62.20 7.43 -9.84
CA THR A 373 63.10 8.24 -8.99
C THR A 373 64.43 7.50 -8.74
N VAL A 374 64.46 6.17 -8.83
CA VAL A 374 65.66 5.33 -8.63
C VAL A 374 66.50 5.17 -9.93
N LYS A 375 65.93 5.49 -11.10
CA LYS A 375 66.59 5.40 -12.42
C LYS A 375 67.18 6.73 -12.95
N ASN A 376 67.15 7.80 -12.16
CA ASN A 376 67.79 9.09 -12.48
C ASN A 376 69.01 9.35 -11.60
#